data_AF-A0A1E1WQR4-F1
#
_entry.id   AF-A0A1E1WQR4-F1
#
_cell.length_a   1.000
_cell.length_b   1.000
_cell.length_c   1.000
_cell.angle_alpha   90.00
_cell.angle_beta   90.00
_cell.angle_gamma   90.00
#
_symmetry.space_group_name_H-M   'P 1'
#
loop_
_entity.id
_entity.type
_entity.pdbx_description
1 polymer ?
#
loop_
_entity_poly.entity_id
_entity_poly.type
_entity_poly.pdbx_seq_one_letter_code
_entity_poly.pdbx_strand_id
1 'polypeptide(L)'
;MEEVDSIILHFLRQLNIDISDEIKSICELPVETITEATSKCLITINPSLKVPTKLPSGISHRIEVAAQIASICKDLGYKNDVGYQTFLYYNEAELRQVFMFLIERLPSEGKHTTVKKEPTNKKSLLMQNISSKIAEELNSIWIPPCCGQPYIKTAGDFKDPKDFNLHTVNTIGLTDEEIIQKLQKIKDVKTSSSLQSTTDGEKVMVNDDQPTAVEDVKIEINKSLKELKETAIILRQKLDTLESERNVMEVEYSQAQKSCERAEADLMNVQNILNNIGITEFESGENILDKVQGSINLLHRKSEELTSRNLSLKVDIDKLKNSLSLTESERTKCKKILINLKENAKSMKEEYEKKEEMRDQLKSNYDKMKGGNKRSIYTKRIMEIISNVDKQNLEIQKILEDTRQLQKEINTLEGQLDRCFSIADETLFKDAKKDDQAKKAYKLLALLHSECNTIVSLVNDTGTLARDIVDLEDNIKAETAKRTEDTLKRVQVDLAQMLKESNHV
;
A
#
# COMPACT_ATOMS: atom_id res chain seq x y z
N MET A 1 -29.71 14.77 -26.05
CA MET A 1 -29.80 16.12 -25.44
C MET A 1 -29.14 16.10 -24.06
N GLU A 2 -29.58 15.24 -23.14
CA GLU A 2 -29.00 15.09 -21.78
C GLU A 2 -27.46 14.98 -21.73
N GLU A 3 -26.82 14.33 -22.70
CA GLU A 3 -25.34 14.24 -22.81
C GLU A 3 -24.66 15.62 -22.93
N VAL A 4 -25.28 16.56 -23.66
CA VAL A 4 -24.76 17.92 -23.84
C VAL A 4 -24.87 18.71 -22.54
N ASP A 5 -26.00 18.60 -21.85
CA ASP A 5 -26.21 19.24 -20.54
C ASP A 5 -25.25 18.67 -19.50
N SER A 6 -25.01 17.35 -19.52
CA SER A 6 -24.04 16.68 -18.64
C SER A 6 -22.61 17.20 -18.85
N ILE A 7 -22.20 17.44 -20.10
CA ILE A 7 -20.89 18.03 -20.42
C ILE A 7 -20.80 19.48 -19.94
N ILE A 8 -21.82 20.30 -20.22
CA ILE A 8 -21.86 21.71 -19.81
C ILE A 8 -21.84 21.82 -18.28
N LEU A 9 -22.70 21.08 -17.57
CA LEU A 9 -22.74 21.06 -16.10
C LEU A 9 -21.42 20.61 -15.48
N HIS A 10 -20.70 19.65 -16.09
CA HIS A 10 -19.37 19.24 -15.64
C HIS A 10 -18.35 20.38 -15.71
N PHE A 11 -18.29 21.10 -16.85
CA PHE A 11 -17.39 22.25 -17.00
C PHE A 11 -17.79 23.43 -16.09
N LEU A 12 -19.08 23.67 -15.86
CA LEU A 12 -19.52 24.71 -14.93
C LEU A 12 -19.14 24.38 -13.48
N ARG A 13 -19.25 23.11 -13.04
CA ARG A 13 -18.72 22.67 -11.73
C ARG A 13 -17.20 22.83 -11.64
N GLN A 14 -16.45 22.59 -12.73
CA GLN A 14 -14.99 22.83 -12.78
C GLN A 14 -14.60 24.31 -12.62
N LEU A 15 -15.49 25.26 -12.94
CA LEU A 15 -15.26 26.71 -12.80
C LEU A 15 -15.61 27.28 -11.40
N ASN A 16 -15.78 26.43 -10.38
CA ASN A 16 -16.22 26.83 -9.03
C ASN A 16 -17.53 27.62 -9.07
N ILE A 17 -18.54 27.08 -9.75
CA ILE A 17 -19.93 27.54 -9.70
C ILE A 17 -20.69 26.56 -8.79
N ASP A 18 -21.39 27.09 -7.80
CA ASP A 18 -22.14 26.30 -6.83
C ASP A 18 -23.44 25.77 -7.49
N ILE A 19 -23.38 24.52 -7.96
CA ILE A 19 -24.45 23.85 -8.70
C ILE A 19 -24.69 22.51 -8.01
N SER A 20 -25.90 22.31 -7.48
CA SER A 20 -26.30 21.06 -6.83
C SER A 20 -26.02 19.84 -7.72
N ASP A 21 -25.49 18.77 -7.11
CA ASP A 21 -25.17 17.53 -7.81
C ASP A 21 -26.41 16.83 -8.41
N GLU A 22 -27.60 17.13 -7.88
CA GLU A 22 -28.89 16.55 -8.28
C GLU A 22 -29.42 17.06 -9.63
N ILE A 23 -28.98 18.24 -10.08
CA ILE A 23 -29.41 18.87 -11.33
C ILE A 23 -28.81 18.13 -12.54
N LYS A 24 -29.67 17.81 -13.52
CA LYS A 24 -29.35 17.02 -14.72
C LYS A 24 -29.58 17.77 -16.03
N SER A 25 -30.41 18.80 -16.05
CA SER A 25 -30.63 19.66 -17.22
C SER A 25 -30.30 21.12 -16.93
N ILE A 26 -29.82 21.83 -17.96
CA ILE A 26 -29.57 23.28 -17.89
C ILE A 26 -30.85 24.06 -17.55
N CYS A 27 -32.03 23.53 -17.90
CA CYS A 27 -33.33 24.14 -17.61
C CYS A 27 -33.72 24.14 -16.11
N GLU A 28 -33.01 23.39 -15.27
CA GLU A 28 -33.25 23.32 -13.82
C GLU A 28 -32.43 24.39 -13.05
N LEU A 29 -31.57 25.15 -13.74
CA LEU A 29 -30.77 26.22 -13.16
C LEU A 29 -31.56 27.55 -13.10
N PRO A 30 -31.49 28.33 -12.01
CA PRO A 30 -32.11 29.66 -11.94
C PRO A 30 -31.32 30.72 -12.74
N VAL A 31 -32.01 31.79 -13.14
CA VAL A 31 -31.44 32.95 -13.88
C VAL A 31 -30.15 33.46 -13.24
N GLU A 32 -30.14 33.53 -11.91
CA GLU A 32 -29.02 33.98 -11.09
C GLU A 32 -27.78 33.09 -11.29
N THR A 33 -27.93 31.77 -11.24
CA THR A 33 -26.81 30.83 -11.47
C THR A 33 -26.37 30.82 -12.93
N ILE A 34 -27.30 30.91 -13.89
CA ILE A 34 -26.96 30.99 -15.33
C ILE A 34 -26.18 32.26 -15.65
N THR A 35 -26.62 33.43 -15.17
CA THR A 35 -25.93 34.70 -15.43
C THR A 35 -24.61 34.81 -14.66
N GLU A 36 -24.50 34.28 -13.44
CA GLU A 36 -23.22 34.13 -12.73
C GLU A 36 -22.27 33.21 -13.51
N ALA A 37 -22.76 32.07 -14.02
CA ALA A 37 -21.99 31.12 -14.80
C ALA A 37 -21.45 31.74 -16.10
N THR A 38 -22.30 32.39 -16.89
CA THR A 38 -21.88 33.10 -18.10
C THR A 38 -20.85 34.18 -17.78
N SER A 39 -21.05 34.95 -16.70
CA SER A 39 -20.12 36.00 -16.27
C SER A 39 -18.76 35.44 -15.85
N LYS A 40 -18.74 34.33 -15.09
CA LYS A 40 -17.51 33.61 -14.73
C LYS A 40 -16.77 33.08 -15.96
N CYS A 41 -17.47 32.45 -16.91
CA CYS A 41 -16.87 32.03 -18.18
C CYS A 41 -16.23 33.21 -18.92
N LEU A 42 -16.94 34.34 -19.07
CA LEU A 42 -16.42 35.54 -19.76
C LEU A 42 -15.17 36.12 -19.08
N ILE A 43 -15.15 36.19 -17.74
CA ILE A 43 -13.98 36.65 -16.97
C ILE A 43 -12.80 35.67 -17.11
N THR A 44 -13.06 34.36 -17.19
CA THR A 44 -12.01 33.35 -17.42
C THR A 44 -11.45 33.38 -18.84
N ILE A 45 -12.26 33.71 -19.85
CA ILE A 45 -11.82 33.92 -21.25
C ILE A 45 -11.00 35.21 -21.37
N ASN A 46 -11.44 36.30 -20.74
CA ASN A 46 -10.75 37.59 -20.77
C ASN A 46 -10.80 38.30 -19.40
N PRO A 47 -9.74 38.17 -18.57
CA PRO A 47 -9.65 38.78 -17.24
C PRO A 47 -9.69 40.32 -17.18
N SER A 48 -9.71 41.02 -18.32
CA SER A 48 -9.86 42.48 -18.37
C SER A 48 -11.34 42.95 -18.37
N LEU A 49 -12.29 42.04 -18.58
CA LEU A 49 -13.72 42.38 -18.68
C LEU A 49 -14.37 42.61 -17.31
N LYS A 50 -15.02 43.76 -17.14
CA LYS A 50 -15.81 44.10 -15.94
C LYS A 50 -17.27 43.65 -16.08
N VAL A 51 -17.51 42.34 -16.04
CA VAL A 51 -18.88 41.78 -16.08
C VAL A 51 -19.47 41.69 -14.66
N PRO A 52 -20.70 42.18 -14.41
CA PRO A 52 -21.34 42.04 -13.09
C PRO A 52 -21.67 40.57 -12.77
N THR A 53 -21.07 40.02 -11.72
CA THR A 53 -21.26 38.60 -11.32
C THR A 53 -22.55 38.32 -10.54
N LYS A 54 -23.42 39.32 -10.32
CA LYS A 54 -24.72 39.16 -9.64
C LYS A 54 -25.79 40.02 -10.30
N LEU A 55 -26.98 39.46 -10.52
CA LEU A 55 -28.13 40.18 -11.05
C LEU A 55 -28.67 41.21 -10.04
N PRO A 56 -28.93 42.46 -10.48
CA PRO A 56 -29.71 43.43 -9.71
C PRO A 56 -31.15 42.96 -9.42
N SER A 57 -31.80 43.53 -8.41
CA SER A 57 -33.21 43.22 -8.09
C SER A 57 -34.22 43.86 -9.04
N GLY A 58 -33.89 45.02 -9.64
CA GLY A 58 -34.78 45.73 -10.56
C GLY A 58 -34.77 45.18 -11.98
N ILE A 59 -35.94 44.86 -12.54
CA ILE A 59 -36.09 44.19 -13.85
C ILE A 59 -35.38 44.90 -15.01
N SER A 60 -35.43 46.23 -15.08
CA SER A 60 -34.75 47.02 -16.13
C SER A 60 -33.22 46.84 -16.09
N HIS A 61 -32.64 46.80 -14.88
CA HIS A 61 -31.21 46.58 -14.71
C HIS A 61 -30.82 45.11 -14.98
N ARG A 62 -31.71 44.14 -14.76
CA ARG A 62 -31.49 42.74 -15.21
C ARG A 62 -31.41 42.63 -16.73
N ILE A 63 -32.32 43.30 -17.43
CA ILE A 63 -32.33 43.36 -18.90
C ILE A 63 -31.05 44.02 -19.42
N GLU A 64 -30.61 45.13 -18.80
CA GLU A 64 -29.38 45.83 -19.18
C GLU A 64 -28.12 44.96 -18.99
N VAL A 65 -27.95 44.33 -17.82
CA VAL A 65 -26.80 43.44 -17.56
C VAL A 65 -26.77 42.25 -18.52
N ALA A 66 -27.92 41.63 -18.81
CA ALA A 66 -27.99 40.53 -19.76
C ALA A 66 -27.78 40.98 -21.23
N ALA A 67 -28.15 42.22 -21.58
CA ALA A 67 -27.82 42.80 -22.89
C ALA A 67 -26.32 43.10 -23.01
N GLN A 68 -25.66 43.57 -21.95
CA GLN A 68 -24.20 43.74 -21.90
C GLN A 68 -23.49 42.39 -22.07
N ILE A 69 -23.93 41.33 -21.37
CA ILE A 69 -23.41 39.97 -21.52
C ILE A 69 -23.61 39.46 -22.95
N ALA A 70 -24.80 39.66 -23.55
CA ALA A 70 -25.07 39.27 -24.93
C ALA A 70 -24.18 40.01 -25.96
N SER A 71 -23.92 41.31 -25.75
CA SER A 71 -22.96 42.07 -26.58
C SER A 71 -21.58 41.45 -26.49
N ILE A 72 -21.06 41.23 -25.28
CA ILE A 72 -19.72 40.66 -25.08
C ILE A 72 -19.58 39.28 -25.75
N CYS A 73 -20.62 38.44 -25.72
CA CYS A 73 -20.62 37.17 -26.46
C CYS A 73 -20.54 37.37 -27.98
N LYS A 74 -21.21 38.39 -28.54
CA LYS A 74 -21.11 38.77 -29.97
C LYS A 74 -19.75 39.39 -30.31
N ASP A 75 -19.20 40.24 -29.43
CA ASP A 75 -17.89 40.88 -29.57
C ASP A 75 -16.74 39.85 -29.54
N LEU A 76 -16.92 38.74 -28.80
CA LEU A 76 -16.02 37.57 -28.87
C LEU A 76 -16.14 36.80 -30.20
N GLY A 77 -17.11 37.10 -31.06
CA GLY A 77 -17.33 36.44 -32.35
C GLY A 77 -18.19 35.18 -32.26
N TYR A 78 -19.26 35.21 -31.45
CA TYR A 78 -20.36 34.25 -31.56
C TYR A 78 -21.18 34.53 -32.83
N LYS A 79 -21.59 33.48 -33.54
CA LYS A 79 -22.17 33.59 -34.89
C LYS A 79 -23.69 33.67 -34.95
N ASN A 80 -24.38 33.14 -33.95
CA ASN A 80 -25.85 33.10 -33.92
C ASN A 80 -26.37 34.32 -33.15
N ASP A 81 -27.65 34.62 -33.26
CA ASP A 81 -28.23 35.70 -32.44
C ASP A 81 -28.30 35.31 -30.96
N VAL A 82 -28.01 36.30 -30.10
CA VAL A 82 -28.12 36.25 -28.64
C VAL A 82 -28.66 37.61 -28.21
N GLY A 83 -29.58 37.59 -27.25
CA GLY A 83 -30.07 38.80 -26.60
C GLY A 83 -30.22 38.60 -25.09
N TYR A 84 -30.74 39.63 -24.42
CA TYR A 84 -31.11 39.51 -23.00
C TYR A 84 -32.13 38.39 -22.75
N GLN A 85 -32.97 38.08 -23.75
CA GLN A 85 -34.01 37.06 -23.70
C GLN A 85 -33.44 35.65 -23.52
N THR A 86 -32.33 35.34 -24.19
CA THR A 86 -31.60 34.06 -24.08
C THR A 86 -31.27 33.72 -22.61
N PHE A 87 -30.94 34.74 -21.81
CA PHE A 87 -30.54 34.60 -20.41
C PHE A 87 -31.70 34.79 -19.42
N LEU A 88 -32.64 35.71 -19.67
CA LEU A 88 -33.75 36.03 -18.74
C LEU A 88 -34.98 35.13 -18.90
N TYR A 89 -35.21 34.59 -20.10
CA TYR A 89 -36.42 33.83 -20.46
C TYR A 89 -36.11 32.43 -21.01
N TYR A 90 -34.87 31.97 -20.85
CA TYR A 90 -34.42 30.58 -21.05
C TYR A 90 -34.78 29.96 -22.41
N ASN A 91 -34.24 30.47 -23.53
CA ASN A 91 -34.27 29.67 -24.75
C ASN A 91 -33.24 28.53 -24.63
N GLU A 92 -33.73 27.34 -24.26
CA GLU A 92 -32.96 26.10 -24.05
C GLU A 92 -31.97 25.79 -25.19
N ALA A 93 -32.36 26.03 -26.45
CA ALA A 93 -31.52 25.74 -27.62
C ALA A 93 -30.38 26.76 -27.78
N GLU A 94 -30.68 28.06 -27.65
CA GLU A 94 -29.67 29.13 -27.71
C GLU A 94 -28.72 29.05 -26.52
N LEU A 95 -29.23 28.84 -25.31
CA LEU A 95 -28.45 28.85 -24.07
C LEU A 95 -27.41 27.72 -24.07
N ARG A 96 -27.77 26.53 -24.58
CA ARG A 96 -26.83 25.43 -24.84
C ARG A 96 -25.72 25.83 -25.82
N GLN A 97 -26.06 26.46 -26.95
CA GLN A 97 -25.09 26.88 -27.96
C GLN A 97 -24.13 27.96 -27.42
N VAL A 98 -24.65 28.92 -26.65
CA VAL A 98 -23.85 29.95 -25.96
C VAL A 98 -22.90 29.33 -24.95
N PHE A 99 -23.37 28.44 -24.06
CA PHE A 99 -22.47 27.78 -23.11
C PHE A 99 -21.44 26.88 -23.79
N MET A 100 -21.81 26.14 -24.84
CA MET A 100 -20.85 25.33 -25.61
C MET A 100 -19.75 26.19 -26.24
N PHE A 101 -20.11 27.29 -26.92
CA PHE A 101 -19.16 28.24 -27.49
C PHE A 101 -18.24 28.87 -26.45
N LEU A 102 -18.78 29.22 -25.27
CA LEU A 102 -17.98 29.77 -24.18
C LEU A 102 -17.01 28.71 -23.64
N ILE A 103 -17.43 27.45 -23.48
CA ILE A 103 -16.59 26.34 -23.04
C ILE A 103 -15.49 26.02 -24.07
N GLU A 104 -15.79 26.02 -25.37
CA GLU A 104 -14.80 25.88 -26.45
C GLU A 104 -13.73 27.00 -26.45
N ARG A 105 -14.06 28.15 -25.87
CA ARG A 105 -13.19 29.35 -25.81
C ARG A 105 -12.58 29.65 -24.46
N LEU A 106 -12.95 28.91 -23.40
CA LEU A 106 -12.14 28.85 -22.18
C LEU A 106 -10.69 28.49 -22.58
N PRO A 107 -9.67 28.99 -21.85
CA PRO A 107 -8.27 28.66 -22.12
C PRO A 107 -8.04 27.16 -21.94
N SER A 108 -8.21 26.41 -23.03
CA SER A 108 -8.37 24.96 -23.01
C SER A 108 -7.09 24.26 -22.54
N GLU A 109 -7.23 23.22 -21.72
CA GLU A 109 -6.13 22.31 -21.33
C GLU A 109 -5.66 21.40 -22.50
N GLY A 110 -5.87 21.83 -23.75
CA GLY A 110 -5.53 21.18 -25.01
C GLY A 110 -4.02 21.02 -25.30
N LYS A 111 -3.16 21.12 -24.29
CA LYS A 111 -1.81 20.55 -24.31
C LYS A 111 -1.73 19.47 -23.24
N HIS A 112 -1.89 18.22 -23.68
CA HIS A 112 -1.88 17.02 -22.85
C HIS A 112 -0.79 17.04 -21.75
N THR A 113 -1.19 17.42 -20.54
CA THR A 113 -0.49 17.09 -19.31
C THR A 113 -1.52 16.53 -18.34
N THR A 114 -1.22 15.37 -17.78
CA THR A 114 -2.14 14.64 -16.89
C THR A 114 -2.47 15.45 -15.65
N VAL A 115 -3.78 15.61 -15.38
CA VAL A 115 -4.43 16.07 -14.15
C VAL A 115 -3.45 16.36 -13.00
N LYS A 116 -3.25 17.65 -12.70
CA LYS A 116 -2.56 18.09 -11.48
C LYS A 116 -3.41 17.83 -10.23
N LYS A 117 -3.55 16.57 -9.83
CA LYS A 117 -3.66 16.26 -8.39
C LYS A 117 -2.29 16.51 -7.77
N GLU A 118 -2.27 17.10 -6.58
CA GLU A 118 -1.02 17.21 -5.83
C GLU A 118 -0.43 15.82 -5.58
N PRO A 119 0.89 15.61 -5.82
CA PRO A 119 1.51 14.29 -5.72
C PRO A 119 1.71 13.89 -4.25
N THR A 120 0.67 13.36 -3.62
CA THR A 120 0.66 12.85 -2.23
C THR A 120 1.65 11.71 -1.96
N ASN A 121 2.36 11.21 -2.98
CA ASN A 121 3.28 10.08 -2.90
C ASN A 121 4.67 10.46 -3.42
N LYS A 122 5.69 10.32 -2.56
CA LYS A 122 7.11 10.64 -2.84
C LYS A 122 7.65 9.97 -4.11
N LYS A 123 7.17 8.76 -4.45
CA LYS A 123 7.55 8.06 -5.69
C LYS A 123 7.08 8.80 -6.94
N SER A 124 5.92 9.45 -6.90
CA SER A 124 5.38 10.20 -8.03
C SER A 124 6.21 11.47 -8.30
N LEU A 125 6.59 12.18 -7.24
CA LEU A 125 7.46 13.37 -7.35
C LEU A 125 8.85 13.01 -7.92
N LEU A 126 9.42 11.88 -7.51
CA LEU A 126 10.68 11.38 -8.07
C LEU A 126 10.56 11.08 -9.57
N MET A 127 9.50 10.37 -10.00
CA MET A 127 9.27 10.09 -11.42
C MET A 127 9.07 11.37 -12.25
N GLN A 128 8.38 12.37 -11.71
CA GLN A 128 8.19 13.67 -12.35
C GLN A 128 9.52 14.43 -12.50
N ASN A 129 10.36 14.44 -11.46
CA ASN A 129 11.69 15.07 -11.50
C ASN A 129 12.61 14.37 -12.51
N ILE A 130 12.61 13.03 -12.55
CA ILE A 130 13.35 12.25 -13.55
C ILE A 130 12.87 12.59 -14.97
N SER A 131 11.55 12.60 -15.20
CA SER A 131 10.98 12.95 -16.51
C SER A 131 11.32 14.38 -16.94
N SER A 132 11.37 15.33 -16.01
CA SER A 132 11.76 16.72 -16.29
C SER A 132 13.25 16.82 -16.62
N LYS A 133 14.11 16.12 -15.87
CA LYS A 133 15.56 16.10 -16.10
C LYS A 133 15.93 15.46 -17.44
N ILE A 134 15.27 14.37 -17.82
CA ILE A 134 15.42 13.73 -19.14
C ILE A 134 14.92 14.67 -20.24
N ALA A 135 13.80 15.37 -20.05
CA ALA A 135 13.31 16.34 -21.03
C ALA A 135 14.27 17.55 -21.19
N GLU A 136 14.89 18.04 -20.12
CA GLU A 136 15.94 19.06 -20.20
C GLU A 136 17.17 18.56 -20.97
N GLU A 137 17.63 17.33 -20.69
CA GLU A 137 18.82 16.76 -21.34
C GLU A 137 18.57 16.42 -22.82
N LEU A 138 17.38 15.94 -23.19
CA LEU A 138 16.98 15.73 -24.58
C LEU A 138 16.83 17.03 -25.40
N ASN A 139 16.60 18.18 -24.74
CA ASN A 139 16.60 19.50 -25.38
C ASN A 139 18.00 20.17 -25.35
N SER A 140 19.00 19.53 -24.74
CA SER A 140 20.38 20.01 -24.78
C SER A 140 21.10 19.51 -26.04
N ILE A 141 22.06 20.30 -26.55
CA ILE A 141 22.90 19.86 -27.67
C ILE A 141 23.80 18.73 -27.17
N TRP A 142 23.71 17.54 -27.77
CA TRP A 142 24.55 16.42 -27.40
C TRP A 142 26.01 16.68 -27.77
N ILE A 143 26.86 16.83 -26.76
CA ILE A 143 28.31 17.00 -26.90
C ILE A 143 28.97 15.66 -26.59
N PRO A 144 29.87 15.14 -27.45
CA PRO A 144 30.60 13.90 -27.17
C PRO A 144 31.37 13.97 -25.83
N PRO A 145 31.46 12.87 -25.06
CA PRO A 145 32.09 12.89 -23.74
C PRO A 145 33.61 13.20 -23.77
N CYS A 146 34.26 13.11 -24.94
CA CYS A 146 35.63 13.55 -25.15
C CYS A 146 35.78 15.07 -25.39
N CYS A 147 34.69 15.83 -25.47
CA CYS A 147 34.66 17.27 -25.75
C CYS A 147 34.11 18.12 -24.58
N GLY A 148 33.71 17.49 -23.47
CA GLY A 148 33.26 18.18 -22.26
C GLY A 148 34.37 18.37 -21.21
N GLN A 149 34.21 19.34 -20.31
CA GLN A 149 35.05 19.42 -19.10
C GLN A 149 34.82 18.17 -18.21
N PRO A 150 35.87 17.67 -17.52
CA PRO A 150 35.82 16.41 -16.78
C PRO A 150 35.00 16.52 -15.47
N TYR A 151 33.68 16.47 -15.60
CA TYR A 151 32.76 16.52 -14.47
C TYR A 151 32.56 15.11 -13.90
N ILE A 152 33.41 14.74 -12.94
CA ILE A 152 33.31 13.44 -12.24
C ILE A 152 31.95 13.37 -11.52
N LYS A 153 31.05 12.50 -12.01
CA LYS A 153 29.76 12.17 -11.39
C LYS A 153 29.65 10.66 -11.20
N THR A 154 29.82 10.20 -9.97
CA THR A 154 29.92 8.78 -9.64
C THR A 154 28.55 8.07 -9.65
N ALA A 155 28.05 7.72 -10.84
CA ALA A 155 26.90 6.81 -11.00
C ALA A 155 26.83 6.17 -12.40
N GLY A 156 27.21 4.88 -12.51
CA GLY A 156 26.75 4.01 -13.61
C GLY A 156 27.75 3.61 -14.70
N ASP A 157 29.02 4.06 -14.67
CA ASP A 157 30.00 3.72 -15.71
C ASP A 157 30.34 2.22 -15.77
N PHE A 158 29.80 1.55 -16.79
CA PHE A 158 30.07 0.15 -17.10
C PHE A 158 31.42 0.04 -17.84
N LYS A 159 32.51 -0.20 -17.11
CA LYS A 159 33.84 -0.41 -17.72
C LYS A 159 33.92 -1.78 -18.39
N ASP A 160 34.29 -1.80 -19.67
CA ASP A 160 34.49 -3.02 -20.46
C ASP A 160 35.74 -3.79 -19.95
N PRO A 161 35.70 -5.12 -19.66
CA PRO A 161 36.72 -5.78 -18.83
C PRO A 161 38.09 -6.07 -19.48
N LYS A 162 38.55 -5.32 -20.49
CA LYS A 162 39.70 -5.73 -21.33
C LYS A 162 40.97 -4.87 -21.29
N ASP A 163 40.91 -3.61 -20.86
CA ASP A 163 42.10 -2.75 -20.78
C ASP A 163 42.61 -2.56 -19.35
N PHE A 164 43.40 -3.54 -18.89
CA PHE A 164 44.25 -3.41 -17.70
C PHE A 164 45.67 -3.90 -17.96
N ASN A 165 46.42 -3.11 -18.73
CA ASN A 165 47.88 -3.25 -18.85
C ASN A 165 48.55 -1.89 -19.10
N LEU A 166 48.56 -1.01 -18.08
CA LEU A 166 49.80 -0.37 -17.62
C LEU A 166 49.65 0.29 -16.24
N HIS A 167 50.79 0.53 -15.59
CA HIS A 167 50.91 0.98 -14.20
C HIS A 167 50.31 2.38 -13.90
N THR A 168 49.81 2.56 -12.68
CA THR A 168 49.89 3.87 -12.01
C THR A 168 50.05 3.71 -10.48
N VAL A 169 51.31 3.76 -10.05
CA VAL A 169 51.90 4.18 -8.75
C VAL A 169 51.04 4.12 -7.46
N ASN A 170 51.61 3.45 -6.45
CA ASN A 170 51.18 3.43 -5.04
C ASN A 170 50.92 4.82 -4.43
N THR A 171 49.91 4.94 -3.57
CA THR A 171 49.95 5.79 -2.36
C THR A 171 49.08 5.19 -1.25
N ILE A 172 49.64 4.24 -0.48
CA ILE A 172 49.11 3.87 0.83
C ILE A 172 49.86 4.72 1.85
N GLY A 173 49.20 5.77 2.35
CA GLY A 173 49.76 6.64 3.39
C GLY A 173 49.56 6.05 4.79
N LEU A 174 50.52 5.28 5.26
CA LEU A 174 50.69 4.90 6.67
C LEU A 174 52.09 5.34 7.09
N THR A 175 52.22 6.00 8.25
CA THR A 175 53.44 6.71 8.66
C THR A 175 54.36 5.84 9.52
N ASP A 176 55.66 5.85 9.20
CA ASP A 176 56.67 4.96 9.81
C ASP A 176 56.83 5.14 11.33
N GLU A 177 56.44 6.29 11.90
CA GLU A 177 56.55 6.56 13.34
C GLU A 177 55.69 5.63 14.21
N GLU A 178 54.51 5.20 13.73
CA GLU A 178 53.62 4.31 14.50
C GLU A 178 54.17 2.88 14.60
N ILE A 179 54.98 2.46 13.64
CA ILE A 179 55.62 1.13 13.61
C ILE A 179 56.80 1.08 14.59
N ILE A 180 57.58 2.17 14.67
CA ILE A 180 58.78 2.24 15.51
C ILE A 180 58.42 2.24 17.01
N GLN A 181 57.36 2.95 17.42
CA GLN A 181 56.96 3.00 18.84
C GLN A 181 56.53 1.64 19.41
N LYS A 182 56.02 0.70 18.59
CA LYS A 182 55.59 -0.63 19.06
C LYS A 182 56.70 -1.68 19.14
N LEU A 183 57.93 -1.35 18.74
CA LEU A 183 59.08 -2.27 18.79
C LEU A 183 60.12 -1.93 19.87
N GLN A 184 59.95 -0.82 20.61
CA GLN A 184 60.88 -0.39 21.67
C GLN A 184 60.46 -0.74 23.11
N LYS A 185 59.54 -1.70 23.30
CA LYS A 185 59.23 -2.29 24.61
C LYS A 185 59.21 -3.81 24.59
N ILE A 186 60.41 -4.41 24.54
CA ILE A 186 60.85 -5.64 25.25
C ILE A 186 62.32 -5.89 24.83
N LYS A 187 63.27 -5.38 25.62
CA LYS A 187 64.62 -5.95 25.75
C LYS A 187 65.38 -5.37 26.94
N ASP A 188 66.31 -6.19 27.43
CA ASP A 188 67.48 -5.89 28.27
C ASP A 188 67.29 -5.38 29.73
N VAL A 189 68.07 -5.82 30.75
CA VAL A 189 68.68 -7.15 31.02
C VAL A 189 69.17 -7.29 32.50
N LYS A 190 69.03 -8.49 33.08
CA LYS A 190 69.76 -9.16 34.21
C LYS A 190 70.07 -8.47 35.58
N THR A 191 69.55 -9.11 36.65
CA THR A 191 70.28 -9.87 37.72
C THR A 191 71.35 -9.21 38.63
N SER A 192 71.16 -9.25 39.97
CA SER A 192 72.01 -9.99 40.98
C SER A 192 71.90 -9.52 42.46
N SER A 193 72.28 -10.40 43.42
CA SER A 193 72.65 -10.15 44.86
C SER A 193 71.57 -9.76 45.91
N SER A 194 71.69 -9.96 47.25
CA SER A 194 72.32 -11.02 48.10
C SER A 194 72.06 -10.84 49.65
N LEU A 195 71.80 -11.92 50.43
CA LEU A 195 71.99 -12.11 51.93
C LEU A 195 71.17 -11.18 52.92
N GLN A 196 71.02 -11.32 54.29
CA GLN A 196 71.50 -12.26 55.38
C GLN A 196 70.73 -12.18 56.77
N SER A 197 70.81 -13.24 57.62
CA SER A 197 70.69 -13.38 59.14
C SER A 197 69.34 -13.10 59.93
N THR A 198 69.08 -13.28 61.27
CA THR A 198 69.85 -13.63 62.54
C THR A 198 68.97 -14.01 63.82
N THR A 199 69.37 -14.99 64.70
CA THR A 199 69.22 -15.18 66.23
C THR A 199 67.86 -15.14 67.04
N ASP A 200 67.68 -15.55 68.34
CA ASP A 200 67.97 -16.79 69.20
C ASP A 200 67.59 -16.66 70.75
N GLY A 201 67.18 -17.74 71.50
CA GLY A 201 67.38 -17.92 73.01
C GLY A 201 66.26 -18.36 74.07
N GLU A 202 66.52 -19.40 74.93
CA GLU A 202 66.06 -19.75 76.37
C GLU A 202 64.58 -20.20 76.77
N LYS A 203 64.10 -20.69 77.98
CA LYS A 203 64.37 -21.69 79.13
C LYS A 203 63.18 -21.72 80.21
N VAL A 204 62.98 -22.52 81.33
CA VAL A 204 63.07 -23.98 81.78
C VAL A 204 62.53 -24.29 83.28
N MET A 205 62.19 -25.56 83.71
CA MET A 205 61.91 -26.18 85.10
C MET A 205 60.47 -26.07 85.81
N VAL A 206 59.98 -26.70 86.94
CA VAL A 206 60.46 -27.51 88.16
C VAL A 206 59.37 -28.35 89.00
N ASN A 207 59.77 -29.26 89.94
CA ASN A 207 59.26 -30.11 91.15
C ASN A 207 57.87 -29.89 91.93
N ASP A 208 57.27 -30.62 92.95
CA ASP A 208 57.31 -31.91 93.83
C ASP A 208 56.03 -32.01 94.81
N ASP A 209 55.59 -32.94 95.75
CA ASP A 209 55.71 -34.38 96.25
C ASP A 209 54.48 -34.90 97.20
N GLN A 210 54.57 -35.87 98.20
CA GLN A 210 53.52 -36.93 98.56
C GLN A 210 53.01 -37.32 100.07
N PRO A 211 53.13 -38.54 100.75
CA PRO A 211 52.00 -39.30 101.49
C PRO A 211 52.23 -40.06 102.89
N THR A 212 51.22 -40.74 103.58
CA THR A 212 51.34 -41.88 104.65
C THR A 212 50.02 -42.53 105.32
N ALA A 213 50.07 -43.45 106.36
CA ALA A 213 48.99 -44.31 107.05
C ALA A 213 49.16 -44.54 108.63
N VAL A 214 48.57 -45.41 109.54
CA VAL A 214 47.82 -46.75 109.68
C VAL A 214 46.80 -46.80 110.93
N GLU A 215 46.35 -47.81 111.79
CA GLU A 215 46.61 -49.25 112.24
C GLU A 215 45.40 -50.06 112.96
N ASP A 216 45.56 -50.95 114.02
CA ASP A 216 44.64 -52.05 114.59
C ASP A 216 44.01 -51.85 116.06
N VAL A 217 43.49 -52.74 117.01
CA VAL A 217 43.62 -54.18 117.50
C VAL A 217 42.44 -54.75 118.43
N LYS A 218 42.56 -55.87 119.25
CA LYS A 218 41.51 -56.92 119.57
C LYS A 218 41.58 -57.82 120.89
N ILE A 219 40.45 -58.39 121.44
CA ILE A 219 40.28 -59.56 122.42
C ILE A 219 38.73 -59.89 122.69
N GLU A 220 38.07 -60.90 123.35
CA GLU A 220 38.26 -62.07 124.31
C GLU A 220 37.30 -63.31 124.01
N ILE A 221 37.02 -64.29 124.94
CA ILE A 221 36.33 -65.62 124.69
C ILE A 221 35.30 -66.24 125.72
N ASN A 222 35.39 -66.14 127.07
CA ASN A 222 34.76 -67.18 127.96
C ASN A 222 33.39 -66.90 128.67
N LYS A 223 32.51 -66.08 128.11
CA LYS A 223 31.09 -65.93 128.52
C LYS A 223 30.23 -67.07 127.88
N SER A 224 30.85 -68.25 127.80
CA SER A 224 31.06 -69.01 126.54
C SER A 224 29.91 -69.87 126.04
N LEU A 225 29.09 -70.47 126.90
CA LEU A 225 28.02 -71.40 126.47
C LEU A 225 26.68 -70.68 126.27
N LYS A 226 26.45 -69.59 127.02
CA LYS A 226 25.43 -68.60 126.65
C LYS A 226 25.88 -67.85 125.41
N GLU A 227 27.16 -67.46 125.33
CA GLU A 227 27.83 -67.11 124.08
C GLU A 227 27.74 -68.19 123.02
N LEU A 228 27.64 -69.50 123.27
CA LEU A 228 27.57 -70.48 122.18
C LEU A 228 26.18 -70.46 121.52
N LYS A 229 25.12 -70.11 122.26
CA LYS A 229 23.78 -69.88 121.69
C LYS A 229 23.59 -68.47 121.15
N GLU A 230 24.16 -67.47 121.84
CA GLU A 230 24.15 -66.07 121.42
C GLU A 230 25.07 -65.89 120.18
N THR A 231 26.21 -66.56 120.11
CA THR A 231 27.01 -66.71 118.87
C THR A 231 26.39 -67.66 117.88
N ALA A 232 25.60 -68.69 118.23
CA ALA A 232 24.82 -69.40 117.20
C ALA A 232 23.78 -68.49 116.54
N ILE A 233 23.18 -67.56 117.30
CA ILE A 233 22.25 -66.55 116.78
C ILE A 233 23.00 -65.44 116.03
N ILE A 234 24.12 -64.93 116.54
CA ILE A 234 24.97 -63.94 115.86
C ILE A 234 25.67 -64.55 114.64
N LEU A 235 26.00 -65.84 114.63
CA LEU A 235 26.50 -66.57 113.46
C LEU A 235 25.39 -66.85 112.47
N ARG A 236 24.13 -67.02 112.92
CA ARG A 236 22.98 -67.06 112.01
C ARG A 236 22.75 -65.70 111.37
N GLN A 237 22.66 -64.64 112.18
CA GLN A 237 22.58 -63.26 111.68
C GLN A 237 23.78 -62.89 110.81
N LYS A 238 25.00 -63.34 111.13
CA LYS A 238 26.21 -63.11 110.32
C LYS A 238 26.25 -63.99 109.08
N LEU A 239 25.62 -65.16 109.07
CA LEU A 239 25.38 -65.92 107.84
C LEU A 239 24.38 -65.17 106.96
N ASP A 240 23.30 -64.64 107.55
CA ASP A 240 22.28 -63.86 106.86
C ASP A 240 22.87 -62.51 106.35
N THR A 241 23.76 -61.84 107.10
CA THR A 241 24.49 -60.65 106.59
C THR A 241 25.53 -61.05 105.55
N LEU A 242 26.34 -62.09 105.74
CA LEU A 242 27.30 -62.57 104.73
C LEU A 242 26.60 -63.04 103.45
N GLU A 243 25.37 -63.56 103.53
CA GLU A 243 24.54 -63.86 102.35
C GLU A 243 24.01 -62.58 101.70
N SER A 244 23.60 -61.56 102.48
CA SER A 244 23.26 -60.25 101.92
C SER A 244 24.47 -59.54 101.28
N GLU A 245 25.65 -59.63 101.90
CA GLU A 245 26.93 -59.11 101.43
C GLU A 245 27.39 -59.87 100.19
N ARG A 246 27.21 -61.20 100.13
CA ARG A 246 27.42 -62.01 98.91
C ARG A 246 26.49 -61.54 97.80
N ASN A 247 25.19 -61.39 98.07
CA ASN A 247 24.23 -60.97 97.07
C ASN A 247 24.52 -59.54 96.56
N VAL A 248 24.97 -58.63 97.42
CA VAL A 248 25.44 -57.29 97.03
C VAL A 248 26.72 -57.41 96.19
N MET A 249 27.74 -58.14 96.64
CA MET A 249 28.96 -58.38 95.86
C MET A 249 28.71 -59.08 94.53
N GLU A 250 27.69 -59.93 94.42
CA GLU A 250 27.31 -60.62 93.19
C GLU A 250 26.60 -59.68 92.20
N VAL A 251 25.80 -58.74 92.70
CA VAL A 251 25.23 -57.63 91.91
C VAL A 251 26.33 -56.64 91.49
N GLU A 252 27.22 -56.25 92.39
CA GLU A 252 28.37 -55.38 92.11
C GLU A 252 29.33 -56.04 91.10
N TYR A 253 29.61 -57.33 91.25
CA TYR A 253 30.39 -58.12 90.29
C TYR A 253 29.70 -58.19 88.93
N SER A 254 28.38 -58.45 88.88
CA SER A 254 27.63 -58.44 87.60
C SER A 254 27.63 -57.05 86.94
N GLN A 255 27.59 -55.98 87.74
CA GLN A 255 27.62 -54.61 87.24
C GLN A 255 29.02 -54.17 86.80
N ALA A 256 30.07 -54.61 87.50
CA ALA A 256 31.48 -54.45 87.13
C ALA A 256 31.80 -55.25 85.85
N GLN A 257 31.35 -56.51 85.76
CA GLN A 257 31.49 -57.33 84.56
C GLN A 257 30.82 -56.66 83.35
N LYS A 258 29.57 -56.20 83.48
CA LYS A 258 28.87 -55.40 82.45
C LYS A 258 29.52 -54.05 82.19
N SER A 259 30.43 -53.57 83.04
CA SER A 259 31.24 -52.37 82.79
C SER A 259 32.51 -52.73 82.02
N CYS A 260 33.16 -53.84 82.34
CA CYS A 260 34.28 -54.40 81.58
C CYS A 260 33.85 -54.80 80.15
N GLU A 261 32.72 -55.50 79.98
CA GLU A 261 32.17 -55.87 78.67
C GLU A 261 31.91 -54.62 77.79
N ARG A 262 31.48 -53.50 78.39
CA ARG A 262 31.34 -52.22 77.69
C ARG A 262 32.70 -51.59 77.39
N ALA A 263 33.63 -51.57 78.35
CA ALA A 263 34.98 -51.04 78.14
C ALA A 263 35.77 -51.84 77.08
N GLU A 264 35.57 -53.16 76.98
CA GLU A 264 36.12 -54.03 75.92
C GLU A 264 35.47 -53.74 74.56
N ALA A 265 34.16 -53.53 74.50
CA ALA A 265 33.47 -53.13 73.27
C ALA A 265 33.92 -51.74 72.79
N ASP A 266 34.11 -50.78 73.70
CA ASP A 266 34.64 -49.45 73.41
C ASP A 266 36.12 -49.51 73.02
N LEU A 267 36.94 -50.34 73.68
CA LEU A 267 38.31 -50.63 73.24
C LEU A 267 38.35 -51.24 71.83
N MET A 268 37.45 -52.18 71.50
CA MET A 268 37.34 -52.75 70.15
C MET A 268 36.89 -51.70 69.12
N ASN A 269 36.02 -50.77 69.48
CA ASN A 269 35.67 -49.64 68.61
C ASN A 269 36.90 -48.73 68.37
N VAL A 270 37.65 -48.40 69.43
CA VAL A 270 38.90 -47.62 69.32
C VAL A 270 39.96 -48.36 68.50
N GLN A 271 40.14 -49.67 68.71
CA GLN A 271 41.05 -50.54 67.96
C GLN A 271 40.70 -50.56 66.46
N ASN A 272 39.41 -50.68 66.13
CA ASN A 272 38.93 -50.63 64.74
C ASN A 272 39.14 -49.24 64.11
N ILE A 273 38.97 -48.15 64.87
CA ILE A 273 39.26 -46.79 64.42
C ILE A 273 40.77 -46.62 64.17
N LEU A 274 41.64 -47.06 65.09
CA LEU A 274 43.10 -47.02 64.95
C LEU A 274 43.61 -47.83 63.74
N ASN A 275 43.04 -49.03 63.53
CA ASN A 275 43.31 -49.85 62.34
C ASN A 275 42.91 -49.12 61.04
N ASN A 276 41.73 -48.47 61.00
CA ASN A 276 41.30 -47.66 59.85
C ASN A 276 42.17 -46.40 59.62
N ILE A 277 42.88 -45.93 60.65
CA ILE A 277 43.82 -44.80 60.58
C ILE A 277 45.24 -45.27 60.19
N GLY A 278 45.53 -46.58 60.30
CA GLY A 278 46.81 -47.18 59.91
C GLY A 278 47.86 -47.25 61.03
N ILE A 279 47.43 -47.29 62.29
CA ILE A 279 48.33 -47.40 63.45
C ILE A 279 48.28 -48.84 63.99
N THR A 280 49.25 -49.67 63.60
CA THR A 280 49.26 -51.13 63.88
C THR A 280 50.32 -51.62 64.86
N GLU A 281 51.26 -50.77 65.29
CA GLU A 281 52.39 -51.17 66.14
C GLU A 281 52.58 -50.22 67.33
N PHE A 282 52.49 -50.77 68.54
CA PHE A 282 52.82 -50.12 69.81
C PHE A 282 54.14 -50.68 70.35
N GLU A 283 55.25 -50.03 70.01
CA GLU A 283 56.50 -50.18 70.77
C GLU A 283 56.63 -49.04 71.79
N SER A 284 56.93 -49.38 73.04
CA SER A 284 56.97 -48.44 74.16
C SER A 284 58.18 -47.50 74.08
N GLY A 285 57.93 -46.24 73.74
CA GLY A 285 58.90 -45.15 73.75
C GLY A 285 58.21 -43.78 73.77
N GLU A 286 58.88 -42.76 74.27
CA GLU A 286 58.28 -41.51 74.78
C GLU A 286 57.56 -40.61 73.75
N ASN A 287 57.54 -40.98 72.47
CA ASN A 287 57.06 -40.14 71.35
C ASN A 287 55.60 -40.43 70.92
N ILE A 288 54.72 -40.82 71.84
CA ILE A 288 53.30 -41.11 71.52
C ILE A 288 52.52 -39.80 71.27
N LEU A 289 52.73 -38.78 72.09
CA LEU A 289 52.00 -37.50 71.99
C LEU A 289 52.28 -36.80 70.65
N ASP A 290 53.54 -36.76 70.23
CA ASP A 290 53.96 -36.15 68.95
C ASP A 290 53.44 -36.90 67.73
N LYS A 291 53.35 -38.25 67.80
CA LYS A 291 52.71 -39.04 66.73
C LYS A 291 51.22 -38.70 66.63
N VAL A 292 50.50 -38.63 67.75
CA VAL A 292 49.08 -38.25 67.77
C VAL A 292 48.87 -36.81 67.29
N GLN A 293 49.69 -35.86 67.74
CA GLN A 293 49.64 -34.46 67.30
C GLN A 293 49.97 -34.34 65.81
N GLY A 294 50.92 -35.13 65.29
CA GLY A 294 51.21 -35.24 63.86
C GLY A 294 50.03 -35.76 63.05
N SER A 295 49.35 -36.81 63.53
CA SER A 295 48.12 -37.32 62.92
C SER A 295 46.98 -36.30 62.95
N ILE A 296 46.80 -35.57 64.06
CA ILE A 296 45.81 -34.50 64.20
C ILE A 296 46.10 -33.36 63.22
N ASN A 297 47.35 -32.90 63.12
CA ASN A 297 47.76 -31.86 62.18
C ASN A 297 47.54 -32.29 60.71
N LEU A 298 47.84 -33.55 60.38
CA LEU A 298 47.63 -34.12 59.05
C LEU A 298 46.13 -34.24 58.72
N LEU A 299 45.29 -34.60 59.70
CA LEU A 299 43.84 -34.64 59.56
C LEU A 299 43.23 -33.24 59.40
N HIS A 300 43.71 -32.25 60.17
CA HIS A 300 43.32 -30.84 60.01
C HIS A 300 43.65 -30.32 58.62
N ARG A 301 44.89 -30.53 58.15
CA ARG A 301 45.31 -30.15 56.80
C ARG A 301 44.45 -30.82 55.72
N LYS A 302 44.17 -32.13 55.86
CA LYS A 302 43.29 -32.86 54.93
C LYS A 302 41.85 -32.36 54.96
N SER A 303 41.36 -31.92 56.12
CA SER A 303 40.06 -31.27 56.27
C SER A 303 40.03 -29.90 55.58
N GLU A 304 41.07 -29.08 55.78
CA GLU A 304 41.23 -27.75 55.17
C GLU A 304 41.35 -27.83 53.63
N GLU A 305 42.09 -28.82 53.12
CA GLU A 305 42.18 -29.16 51.69
C GLU A 305 40.80 -29.61 51.14
N LEU A 306 40.03 -30.41 51.90
CA LEU A 306 38.68 -30.84 51.52
C LEU A 306 37.64 -29.71 51.59
N THR A 307 37.70 -28.79 52.55
CA THR A 307 36.83 -27.61 52.62
C THR A 307 37.16 -26.63 51.51
N SER A 308 38.44 -26.41 51.21
CA SER A 308 38.90 -25.58 50.09
C SER A 308 38.44 -26.15 48.76
N ARG A 309 38.54 -27.47 48.58
CA ARG A 309 38.06 -28.17 47.38
C ARG A 309 36.54 -28.12 47.23
N ASN A 310 35.78 -28.26 48.32
CA ASN A 310 34.33 -28.06 48.30
C ASN A 310 33.95 -26.61 47.95
N LEU A 311 34.67 -25.62 48.48
CA LEU A 311 34.42 -24.21 48.19
C LEU A 311 34.68 -23.90 46.70
N SER A 312 35.77 -24.40 46.13
CA SER A 312 36.04 -24.30 44.69
C SER A 312 34.95 -24.97 43.85
N LEU A 313 34.62 -26.22 44.15
CA LEU A 313 33.58 -26.96 43.43
C LEU A 313 32.21 -26.26 43.49
N LYS A 314 31.85 -25.66 44.63
CA LYS A 314 30.62 -24.87 44.77
C LYS A 314 30.65 -23.63 43.89
N VAL A 315 31.77 -22.88 43.90
CA VAL A 315 31.97 -21.71 43.03
C VAL A 315 31.91 -22.10 41.55
N ASP A 316 32.44 -23.25 41.16
CA ASP A 316 32.41 -23.74 39.78
C ASP A 316 31.02 -24.25 39.36
N ILE A 317 30.26 -24.86 40.27
CA ILE A 317 28.83 -25.18 40.08
C ILE A 317 28.01 -23.90 39.88
N ASP A 318 28.22 -22.87 40.69
CA ASP A 318 27.50 -21.59 40.55
C ASP A 318 27.87 -20.85 39.25
N LYS A 319 29.14 -20.91 38.80
CA LYS A 319 29.54 -20.44 37.45
C LYS A 319 28.79 -21.18 36.34
N LEU A 320 28.75 -22.52 36.39
CA LEU A 320 28.07 -23.36 35.38
C LEU A 320 26.55 -23.14 35.38
N LYS A 321 25.94 -22.95 36.55
CA LYS A 321 24.52 -22.61 36.70
C LYS A 321 24.19 -21.26 36.07
N ASN A 322 25.05 -20.26 36.28
CA ASN A 322 24.89 -18.93 35.70
C ASN A 322 25.08 -18.92 34.17
N SER A 323 26.08 -19.64 33.63
CA SER A 323 26.27 -19.74 32.17
C SER A 323 25.14 -20.53 31.48
N LEU A 324 24.64 -21.61 32.11
CA LEU A 324 23.46 -22.34 31.64
C LEU A 324 22.22 -21.43 31.61
N SER A 325 21.97 -20.64 32.67
CA SER A 325 20.90 -19.66 32.73
C SER A 325 21.01 -18.60 31.62
N LEU A 326 22.21 -18.09 31.35
CA LEU A 326 22.44 -17.12 30.27
C LEU A 326 22.10 -17.73 28.91
N THR A 327 22.61 -18.95 28.66
CA THR A 327 22.43 -19.72 27.42
C THR A 327 20.95 -20.08 27.19
N GLU A 328 20.22 -20.43 28.24
CA GLU A 328 18.77 -20.64 28.15
C GLU A 328 18.03 -19.34 27.81
N SER A 329 18.41 -18.21 28.43
CA SER A 329 17.83 -16.90 28.08
C SER A 329 18.01 -16.59 26.59
N GLU A 330 19.20 -16.87 26.04
CA GLU A 330 19.52 -16.66 24.63
C GLU A 330 18.76 -17.63 23.73
N ARG A 331 18.67 -18.91 24.10
CA ARG A 331 17.83 -19.89 23.41
C ARG A 331 16.37 -19.45 23.34
N THR A 332 15.81 -18.85 24.40
CA THR A 332 14.43 -18.31 24.34
C THR A 332 14.30 -17.07 23.46
N LYS A 333 15.30 -16.17 23.44
CA LYS A 333 15.34 -15.01 22.52
C LYS A 333 15.39 -15.48 21.06
N CYS A 334 16.31 -16.39 20.73
CA CYS A 334 16.42 -16.97 19.38
C CYS A 334 15.15 -17.73 18.98
N LYS A 335 14.50 -18.46 19.88
CA LYS A 335 13.21 -19.12 19.62
C LYS A 335 12.09 -18.11 19.32
N LYS A 336 12.01 -16.98 20.04
CA LYS A 336 11.05 -15.90 19.76
C LYS A 336 11.29 -15.27 18.38
N ILE A 337 12.55 -14.99 18.04
CA ILE A 337 12.95 -14.44 16.72
C ILE A 337 12.57 -15.42 15.61
N LEU A 338 12.87 -16.72 15.76
CA LEU A 338 12.53 -17.75 14.79
C LEU A 338 11.01 -17.86 14.53
N ILE A 339 10.19 -17.74 15.59
CA ILE A 339 8.73 -17.74 15.48
C ILE A 339 8.25 -16.51 14.69
N ASN A 340 8.71 -15.31 15.04
CA ASN A 340 8.33 -14.09 14.33
C ASN A 340 8.78 -14.10 12.85
N LEU A 341 10.00 -14.56 12.56
CA LEU A 341 10.47 -14.72 11.17
C LEU A 341 9.62 -15.71 10.37
N LYS A 342 9.17 -16.82 10.99
CA LYS A 342 8.26 -17.79 10.36
C LYS A 342 6.87 -17.21 10.10
N GLU A 343 6.37 -16.38 11.00
CA GLU A 343 5.08 -15.69 10.87
C GLU A 343 5.13 -14.61 9.78
N ASN A 344 6.19 -13.79 9.76
CA ASN A 344 6.45 -12.81 8.70
C ASN A 344 6.59 -13.49 7.32
N ALA A 345 7.30 -14.62 7.24
CA ALA A 345 7.44 -15.40 6.00
C ALA A 345 6.10 -15.97 5.51
N LYS A 346 5.21 -16.39 6.41
CA LYS A 346 3.83 -16.81 6.08
C LYS A 346 3.01 -15.63 5.55
N SER A 347 3.04 -14.49 6.24
CA SER A 347 2.34 -13.27 5.82
C SER A 347 2.81 -12.78 4.44
N MET A 348 4.13 -12.76 4.19
CA MET A 348 4.70 -12.41 2.89
C MET A 348 4.29 -13.36 1.76
N LYS A 349 4.12 -14.66 2.05
CA LYS A 349 3.61 -15.63 1.06
C LYS A 349 2.13 -15.37 0.72
N GLU A 350 1.30 -15.12 1.72
CA GLU A 350 -0.11 -14.78 1.51
C GLU A 350 -0.28 -13.43 0.78
N GLU A 351 0.60 -12.47 1.00
CA GLU A 351 0.65 -11.23 0.21
C GLU A 351 1.10 -11.46 -1.24
N TYR A 352 2.06 -12.36 -1.46
CA TYR A 352 2.52 -12.72 -2.81
C TYR A 352 1.39 -13.39 -3.61
N GLU A 353 0.69 -14.36 -3.01
CA GLU A 353 -0.43 -15.07 -3.64
C GLU A 353 -1.56 -14.11 -4.04
N LYS A 354 -1.94 -13.17 -3.17
CA LYS A 354 -2.94 -12.12 -3.48
C LYS A 354 -2.49 -11.18 -4.61
N LYS A 355 -1.18 -10.90 -4.71
CA LYS A 355 -0.60 -10.07 -5.80
C LYS A 355 -0.51 -10.84 -7.12
N GLU A 356 -0.31 -12.16 -7.06
CA GLU A 356 -0.36 -13.08 -8.21
C GLU A 356 -1.80 -13.18 -8.77
N GLU A 357 -2.81 -13.37 -7.93
CA GLU A 357 -4.23 -13.29 -8.33
C GLU A 357 -4.58 -11.93 -8.96
N MET A 358 -4.18 -10.83 -8.32
CA MET A 358 -4.44 -9.48 -8.83
C MET A 358 -3.74 -9.23 -10.18
N ARG A 359 -2.50 -9.70 -10.37
CA ARG A 359 -1.78 -9.65 -11.65
C ARG A 359 -2.58 -10.35 -12.75
N ASP A 360 -3.09 -11.53 -12.48
CA ASP A 360 -3.78 -12.33 -13.51
C ASP A 360 -5.20 -11.83 -13.80
N GLN A 361 -5.88 -11.24 -12.82
CA GLN A 361 -7.09 -10.44 -13.05
C GLN A 361 -6.81 -9.22 -13.94
N LEU A 362 -5.76 -8.44 -13.65
CA LEU A 362 -5.34 -7.30 -14.48
C LEU A 362 -4.96 -7.75 -15.90
N LYS A 363 -4.25 -8.87 -16.04
CA LYS A 363 -3.88 -9.45 -17.34
C LYS A 363 -5.12 -9.89 -18.13
N SER A 364 -6.07 -10.59 -17.50
CA SER A 364 -7.35 -10.95 -18.12
C SER A 364 -8.12 -9.72 -18.59
N ASN A 365 -8.16 -8.65 -17.79
CA ASN A 365 -8.83 -7.41 -18.16
C ASN A 365 -8.08 -6.62 -19.24
N TYR A 366 -6.74 -6.66 -19.25
CA TYR A 366 -5.92 -6.11 -20.33
C TYR A 366 -6.17 -6.85 -21.65
N ASP A 367 -6.11 -8.18 -21.68
CA ASP A 367 -6.34 -8.95 -22.91
C ASP A 367 -7.79 -8.81 -23.43
N LYS A 368 -8.80 -8.56 -22.57
CA LYS A 368 -10.14 -8.12 -23.00
C LYS A 368 -10.12 -6.73 -23.67
N MET A 369 -9.38 -5.77 -23.12
CA MET A 369 -9.25 -4.42 -23.69
C MET A 369 -8.31 -4.35 -24.91
N LYS A 370 -7.46 -5.34 -25.12
CA LYS A 370 -6.50 -5.47 -26.24
C LYS A 370 -7.18 -5.62 -27.60
N GLY A 371 -8.48 -5.93 -27.65
CA GLY A 371 -9.34 -5.75 -28.83
C GLY A 371 -9.61 -4.27 -29.20
N GLY A 372 -8.98 -3.32 -28.50
CA GLY A 372 -9.20 -1.86 -28.58
C GLY A 372 -8.79 -1.14 -29.86
N ASN A 373 -8.70 -1.81 -31.02
CA ASN A 373 -8.45 -1.13 -32.30
C ASN A 373 -9.73 -0.62 -32.99
N LYS A 374 -10.85 -0.52 -32.26
CA LYS A 374 -12.11 0.05 -32.78
C LYS A 374 -11.95 1.51 -33.25
N ARG A 375 -11.05 2.29 -32.63
CA ARG A 375 -10.81 3.70 -33.00
C ARG A 375 -10.39 3.85 -34.46
N SER A 376 -9.44 3.04 -34.94
CA SER A 376 -8.99 3.12 -36.34
C SER A 376 -10.10 2.74 -37.33
N ILE A 377 -10.96 1.78 -36.97
CA ILE A 377 -12.14 1.38 -37.75
C ILE A 377 -13.15 2.53 -37.83
N TYR A 378 -13.49 3.16 -36.69
CA TYR A 378 -14.39 4.31 -36.67
C TYR A 378 -13.81 5.52 -37.40
N THR A 379 -12.53 5.85 -37.19
CA THR A 379 -11.86 6.94 -37.92
C THR A 379 -11.82 6.67 -39.42
N LYS A 380 -11.53 5.44 -39.87
CA LYS A 380 -11.58 5.07 -41.29
C LYS A 380 -12.99 5.23 -41.87
N ARG A 381 -14.02 4.76 -41.16
CA ARG A 381 -15.43 4.93 -41.58
C ARG A 381 -15.88 6.39 -41.62
N ILE A 382 -15.38 7.23 -40.70
CA ILE A 382 -15.63 8.68 -40.70
C ILE A 382 -14.96 9.33 -41.93
N MET A 383 -13.71 8.97 -42.25
CA MET A 383 -13.03 9.45 -43.47
C MET A 383 -13.73 9.00 -44.76
N GLU A 384 -14.27 7.78 -44.78
CA GLU A 384 -15.07 7.26 -45.90
C GLU A 384 -16.40 8.02 -46.07
N ILE A 385 -17.06 8.37 -44.96
CA ILE A 385 -18.26 9.23 -44.97
C ILE A 385 -17.94 10.63 -45.47
N ILE A 386 -16.87 11.27 -44.97
CA ILE A 386 -16.42 12.59 -45.42
C ILE A 386 -16.15 12.58 -46.93
N SER A 387 -15.35 11.61 -47.42
CA SER A 387 -15.06 11.49 -48.86
C SER A 387 -16.30 11.25 -49.73
N ASN A 388 -17.37 10.68 -49.18
CA ASN A 388 -18.64 10.52 -49.89
C ASN A 388 -19.49 11.80 -49.85
N VAL A 389 -19.50 12.55 -48.74
CA VAL A 389 -20.11 13.88 -48.65
C VAL A 389 -19.42 14.86 -49.62
N ASP A 390 -18.09 14.82 -49.74
CA ASP A 390 -17.35 15.65 -50.70
C ASP A 390 -17.76 15.36 -52.15
N LYS A 391 -17.95 14.07 -52.52
CA LYS A 391 -18.45 13.68 -53.85
C LYS A 391 -19.90 14.15 -54.07
N GLN A 392 -20.76 13.98 -53.07
CA GLN A 392 -22.15 14.45 -53.13
C GLN A 392 -22.23 15.97 -53.30
N ASN A 393 -21.37 16.75 -52.62
CA ASN A 393 -21.30 18.19 -52.80
C ASN A 393 -20.88 18.59 -54.23
N LEU A 394 -19.91 17.89 -54.83
CA LEU A 394 -19.52 18.10 -56.23
C LEU A 394 -20.63 17.72 -57.23
N GLU A 395 -21.36 16.65 -56.96
CA GLU A 395 -22.50 16.20 -57.78
C GLU A 395 -23.68 17.17 -57.67
N ILE A 396 -24.02 17.64 -56.47
CA ILE A 396 -25.00 18.70 -56.23
C ILE A 396 -24.58 19.99 -56.95
N GLN A 397 -23.30 20.38 -56.90
CA GLN A 397 -22.80 21.56 -57.61
C GLN A 397 -22.97 21.42 -59.13
N LYS A 398 -22.75 20.22 -59.69
CA LYS A 398 -23.02 19.93 -61.11
C LYS A 398 -24.52 20.04 -61.42
N ILE A 399 -25.38 19.39 -60.64
CA ILE A 399 -26.83 19.43 -60.81
C ILE A 399 -27.36 20.87 -60.73
N LEU A 400 -26.81 21.71 -59.85
CA LEU A 400 -27.16 23.14 -59.76
C LEU A 400 -26.79 23.93 -61.02
N GLU A 401 -25.63 23.66 -61.66
CA GLU A 401 -25.27 24.35 -62.90
C GLU A 401 -26.04 23.79 -64.12
N ASP A 402 -26.27 22.48 -64.18
CA ASP A 402 -27.15 21.85 -65.17
C ASP A 402 -28.59 22.42 -65.06
N THR A 403 -29.11 22.60 -63.83
CA THR A 403 -30.42 23.23 -63.57
C THR A 403 -30.46 24.71 -63.98
N ARG A 404 -29.40 25.47 -63.69
CA ARG A 404 -29.27 26.87 -64.16
C ARG A 404 -29.23 26.94 -65.69
N GLN A 405 -28.59 25.98 -66.34
CA GLN A 405 -28.52 25.93 -67.80
C GLN A 405 -29.89 25.63 -68.40
N LEU A 406 -30.61 24.64 -67.88
CA LEU A 406 -32.00 24.35 -68.28
C LEU A 406 -32.91 25.57 -68.08
N GLN A 407 -32.80 26.31 -66.97
CA GLN A 407 -33.60 27.52 -66.76
C GLN A 407 -33.26 28.63 -67.76
N LYS A 408 -31.98 28.82 -68.13
CA LYS A 408 -31.60 29.76 -69.20
C LYS A 408 -32.22 29.35 -70.55
N GLU A 409 -32.22 28.04 -70.85
CA GLU A 409 -32.78 27.50 -72.10
C GLU A 409 -34.31 27.65 -72.15
N ILE A 410 -35.01 27.34 -71.06
CA ILE A 410 -36.47 27.59 -70.92
C ILE A 410 -36.79 29.06 -71.17
N ASN A 411 -36.17 29.99 -70.42
CA ASN A 411 -36.43 31.42 -70.57
C ASN A 411 -36.05 31.95 -71.97
N THR A 412 -35.06 31.33 -72.63
CA THR A 412 -34.65 31.69 -74.00
C THR A 412 -35.67 31.22 -75.03
N LEU A 413 -36.23 30.02 -74.87
CA LEU A 413 -37.27 29.45 -75.75
C LEU A 413 -38.61 30.15 -75.56
N GLU A 414 -39.01 30.42 -74.31
CA GLU A 414 -40.18 31.22 -73.94
C GLU A 414 -40.11 32.62 -74.58
N GLY A 415 -39.00 33.33 -74.36
CA GLY A 415 -38.76 34.61 -75.02
C GLY A 415 -38.60 34.55 -76.54
N GLN A 416 -38.32 33.38 -77.14
CA GLN A 416 -38.38 33.20 -78.60
C GLN A 416 -39.83 33.00 -79.07
N LEU A 417 -40.61 32.20 -78.36
CA LEU A 417 -42.02 31.94 -78.62
C LEU A 417 -42.83 33.25 -78.62
N ASP A 418 -42.68 34.08 -77.58
CA ASP A 418 -43.37 35.38 -77.46
C ASP A 418 -43.09 36.31 -78.64
N ARG A 419 -41.82 36.39 -79.08
CA ARG A 419 -41.42 37.24 -80.22
C ARG A 419 -41.97 36.70 -81.53
N CYS A 420 -41.89 35.39 -81.75
CA CYS A 420 -42.46 34.75 -82.93
C CYS A 420 -43.98 34.91 -82.99
N PHE A 421 -44.67 34.73 -81.86
CA PHE A 421 -46.11 34.95 -81.76
C PHE A 421 -46.48 36.42 -82.01
N SER A 422 -45.79 37.37 -81.37
CA SER A 422 -46.03 38.81 -81.55
C SER A 422 -45.88 39.26 -83.02
N ILE A 423 -44.88 38.73 -83.73
CA ILE A 423 -44.67 39.01 -85.16
C ILE A 423 -45.80 38.39 -86.01
N ALA A 424 -46.22 37.16 -85.70
CA ALA A 424 -47.32 36.49 -86.40
C ALA A 424 -48.66 37.20 -86.17
N ASP A 425 -48.97 37.60 -84.93
CA ASP A 425 -50.18 38.33 -84.57
C ASP A 425 -50.23 39.70 -85.26
N GLU A 426 -49.16 40.50 -85.16
CA GLU A 426 -49.13 41.84 -85.74
C GLU A 426 -49.21 41.82 -87.27
N THR A 427 -48.62 40.83 -87.94
CA THR A 427 -48.71 40.67 -89.40
C THR A 427 -50.09 40.19 -89.85
N LEU A 428 -50.63 39.13 -89.25
CA LEU A 428 -51.99 38.65 -89.56
C LEU A 428 -53.06 39.70 -89.21
N PHE A 429 -52.90 40.48 -88.14
CA PHE A 429 -53.81 41.58 -87.80
C PHE A 429 -53.77 42.73 -88.81
N LYS A 430 -52.60 43.01 -89.42
CA LYS A 430 -52.47 44.02 -90.49
C LYS A 430 -53.18 43.58 -91.77
N ASP A 431 -53.10 42.31 -92.15
CA ASP A 431 -53.70 41.81 -93.39
C ASP A 431 -55.17 41.38 -93.23
N ALA A 432 -55.60 40.97 -92.03
CA ALA A 432 -57.02 40.78 -91.68
C ALA A 432 -57.88 42.06 -91.81
N LYS A 433 -57.26 43.25 -91.90
CA LYS A 433 -57.95 44.51 -92.23
C LYS A 433 -58.27 44.66 -93.72
N LYS A 434 -57.61 43.89 -94.60
CA LYS A 434 -57.72 43.97 -96.06
C LYS A 434 -58.46 42.78 -96.66
N ASP A 435 -58.21 41.58 -96.12
CA ASP A 435 -58.71 40.31 -96.66
C ASP A 435 -59.53 39.53 -95.61
N ASP A 436 -60.57 38.83 -96.07
CA ASP A 436 -61.45 38.01 -95.25
C ASP A 436 -60.89 36.59 -95.00
N GLN A 437 -60.01 36.09 -95.86
CA GLN A 437 -59.28 34.85 -95.60
C GLN A 437 -58.21 35.07 -94.51
N ALA A 438 -57.51 36.21 -94.52
CA ALA A 438 -56.63 36.65 -93.45
C ALA A 438 -57.35 36.81 -92.09
N LYS A 439 -58.60 37.28 -92.05
CA LYS A 439 -59.41 37.30 -90.80
C LYS A 439 -59.66 35.90 -90.23
N LYS A 440 -59.86 34.90 -91.11
CA LYS A 440 -60.06 33.50 -90.70
C LYS A 440 -58.75 32.92 -90.15
N ALA A 441 -57.62 33.20 -90.81
CA ALA A 441 -56.29 32.84 -90.31
C ALA A 441 -55.96 33.51 -88.96
N TYR A 442 -56.27 34.79 -88.78
CA TYR A 442 -56.07 35.50 -87.51
C TYR A 442 -56.86 34.86 -86.34
N LYS A 443 -58.13 34.50 -86.58
CA LYS A 443 -58.94 33.77 -85.58
C LYS A 443 -58.37 32.39 -85.24
N LEU A 444 -57.82 31.68 -86.22
CA LEU A 444 -57.15 30.39 -86.01
C LEU A 444 -55.84 30.54 -85.22
N LEU A 445 -55.05 31.60 -85.47
CA LEU A 445 -53.85 31.91 -84.68
C LEU A 445 -54.19 32.19 -83.20
N ALA A 446 -55.21 33.01 -82.94
CA ALA A 446 -55.65 33.33 -81.58
C ALA A 446 -56.18 32.09 -80.83
N LEU A 447 -56.90 31.21 -81.53
CA LEU A 447 -57.38 29.93 -81.00
C LEU A 447 -56.20 28.98 -80.71
N LEU A 448 -55.26 28.82 -81.64
CA LEU A 448 -54.05 28.03 -81.46
C LEU A 448 -53.23 28.49 -80.25
N HIS A 449 -53.07 29.80 -80.07
CA HIS A 449 -52.38 30.35 -78.89
C HIS A 449 -53.12 30.03 -77.58
N SER A 450 -54.46 30.08 -77.57
CA SER A 450 -55.26 29.69 -76.40
C SER A 450 -55.13 28.20 -76.08
N GLU A 451 -55.11 27.34 -77.09
CA GLU A 451 -54.92 25.89 -76.94
C GLU A 451 -53.49 25.55 -76.47
N CYS A 452 -52.46 26.17 -77.07
CA CYS A 452 -51.07 26.02 -76.63
C CYS A 452 -50.85 26.46 -75.17
N ASN A 453 -51.43 27.59 -74.74
CA ASN A 453 -51.34 28.01 -73.34
C ASN A 453 -52.06 27.05 -72.38
N THR A 454 -53.18 26.45 -72.83
CA THR A 454 -53.87 25.39 -72.06
C THR A 454 -52.98 24.14 -71.93
N ILE A 455 -52.27 23.75 -72.99
CA ILE A 455 -51.30 22.65 -72.97
C ILE A 455 -50.13 22.96 -72.02
N VAL A 456 -49.60 24.19 -72.04
CA VAL A 456 -48.52 24.61 -71.12
C VAL A 456 -48.96 24.54 -69.66
N SER A 457 -50.19 24.97 -69.33
CA SER A 457 -50.75 24.77 -67.98
C SER A 457 -50.80 23.29 -67.63
N LEU A 458 -51.46 22.48 -68.46
CA LEU A 458 -51.63 21.04 -68.20
C LEU A 458 -50.30 20.29 -68.04
N VAL A 459 -49.25 20.68 -68.76
CA VAL A 459 -47.89 20.12 -68.60
C VAL A 459 -47.27 20.54 -67.26
N ASN A 460 -47.42 21.81 -66.85
CA ASN A 460 -46.96 22.28 -65.55
C ASN A 460 -47.73 21.63 -64.39
N ASP A 461 -49.06 21.52 -64.52
CA ASP A 461 -49.96 20.90 -63.55
C ASP A 461 -49.69 19.38 -63.40
N THR A 462 -49.39 18.69 -64.52
CA THR A 462 -48.89 17.32 -64.52
C THR A 462 -47.51 17.24 -63.85
N GLY A 463 -46.65 18.24 -64.08
CA GLY A 463 -45.32 18.34 -63.49
C GLY A 463 -45.33 18.66 -61.98
N THR A 464 -46.37 19.28 -61.43
CA THR A 464 -46.61 19.37 -59.97
C THR A 464 -47.14 18.05 -59.43
N LEU A 465 -48.18 17.48 -60.05
CA LEU A 465 -48.78 16.22 -59.61
C LEU A 465 -47.74 15.08 -59.56
N ALA A 466 -46.83 15.01 -60.52
CA ALA A 466 -45.76 14.02 -60.56
C ALA A 466 -44.76 14.17 -59.39
N ARG A 467 -44.52 15.39 -58.89
CA ARG A 467 -43.70 15.61 -57.68
C ARG A 467 -44.49 15.26 -56.42
N ASP A 468 -45.73 15.71 -56.32
CA ASP A 468 -46.61 15.40 -55.19
C ASP A 468 -46.79 13.87 -55.01
N ILE A 469 -46.87 13.12 -56.11
CA ILE A 469 -46.91 11.64 -56.11
C ILE A 469 -45.61 11.06 -55.52
N VAL A 470 -44.42 11.53 -55.95
CA VAL A 470 -43.14 11.04 -55.43
C VAL A 470 -42.97 11.38 -53.95
N ASP A 471 -43.32 12.59 -53.53
CA ASP A 471 -43.28 13.00 -52.13
C ASP A 471 -44.26 12.17 -51.28
N LEU A 472 -45.46 11.85 -51.78
CA LEU A 472 -46.41 10.96 -51.10
C LEU A 472 -45.89 9.52 -51.02
N GLU A 473 -45.28 8.99 -52.09
CA GLU A 473 -44.64 7.67 -52.07
C GLU A 473 -43.50 7.61 -51.04
N ASP A 474 -42.65 8.63 -50.96
CA ASP A 474 -41.53 8.67 -50.01
C ASP A 474 -42.00 8.85 -48.56
N ASN A 475 -43.11 9.57 -48.34
CA ASN A 475 -43.80 9.57 -47.05
C ASN A 475 -44.36 8.18 -46.68
N ILE A 476 -44.93 7.43 -47.64
CA ILE A 476 -45.38 6.04 -47.43
C ILE A 476 -44.19 5.12 -47.12
N LYS A 477 -43.06 5.25 -47.83
CA LYS A 477 -41.81 4.52 -47.55
C LYS A 477 -41.27 4.85 -46.16
N ALA A 478 -41.32 6.11 -45.74
CA ALA A 478 -40.89 6.55 -44.41
C ALA A 478 -41.80 6.03 -43.28
N GLU A 479 -43.12 5.97 -43.49
CA GLU A 479 -44.06 5.45 -42.47
C GLU A 479 -44.01 3.92 -42.37
N THR A 480 -43.98 3.21 -43.50
CA THR A 480 -43.81 1.74 -43.51
C THR A 480 -42.47 1.31 -42.90
N ALA A 481 -41.40 2.08 -43.09
CA ALA A 481 -40.10 1.84 -42.45
C ALA A 481 -40.14 1.91 -40.91
N LYS A 482 -41.06 2.70 -40.31
CA LYS A 482 -41.27 2.76 -38.85
C LYS A 482 -41.97 1.50 -38.29
N ARG A 483 -42.52 0.64 -39.17
CA ARG A 483 -43.31 -0.56 -38.82
C ARG A 483 -44.50 -0.29 -37.90
N THR A 484 -45.09 0.91 -37.98
CA THR A 484 -46.28 1.29 -37.22
C THR A 484 -47.46 0.37 -37.51
N GLU A 485 -47.61 -0.11 -38.74
CA GLU A 485 -48.62 -1.10 -39.10
C GLU A 485 -48.37 -2.47 -38.42
N ASP A 486 -47.13 -2.98 -38.39
CA ASP A 486 -46.79 -4.26 -37.74
C ASP A 486 -46.98 -4.20 -36.21
N THR A 487 -46.64 -3.06 -35.58
CA THR A 487 -46.82 -2.88 -34.14
C THR A 487 -48.30 -2.74 -33.79
N LEU A 488 -49.10 -2.02 -34.59
CA LEU A 488 -50.54 -1.90 -34.40
C LEU A 488 -51.25 -3.26 -34.60
N LYS A 489 -50.87 -4.03 -35.64
CA LYS A 489 -51.33 -5.42 -35.82
C LYS A 489 -51.01 -6.29 -34.62
N ARG A 490 -49.82 -6.17 -34.03
CA ARG A 490 -49.44 -6.93 -32.82
C ARG A 490 -50.30 -6.55 -31.62
N VAL A 491 -50.43 -5.25 -31.33
CA VAL A 491 -51.31 -4.75 -30.25
C VAL A 491 -52.77 -5.19 -30.45
N GLN A 492 -53.25 -5.26 -31.69
CA GLN A 492 -54.60 -5.74 -32.01
C GLN A 492 -54.75 -7.25 -31.77
N VAL A 493 -53.72 -8.07 -32.05
CA VAL A 493 -53.69 -9.51 -31.70
C VAL A 493 -53.64 -9.69 -30.18
N ASP A 494 -52.79 -8.93 -29.48
CA ASP A 494 -52.64 -8.99 -28.03
C ASP A 494 -53.96 -8.61 -27.33
N LEU A 495 -54.65 -7.55 -27.79
CA LEU A 495 -56.00 -7.18 -27.34
C LEU A 495 -57.03 -8.28 -27.62
N ALA A 496 -57.00 -8.89 -28.80
CA ALA A 496 -57.91 -9.99 -29.15
C ALA A 496 -57.65 -11.26 -28.32
N GLN A 497 -56.43 -11.46 -27.81
CA GLN A 497 -56.11 -12.51 -26.85
C GLN A 497 -56.60 -12.14 -25.44
N MET A 498 -56.31 -10.94 -24.94
CA MET A 498 -56.82 -10.47 -23.64
C MET A 498 -58.36 -10.53 -23.57
N LEU A 499 -59.06 -10.19 -24.65
CA LEU A 499 -60.52 -10.31 -24.73
C LEU A 499 -61.02 -11.75 -24.72
N LYS A 500 -60.24 -12.74 -25.20
CA LYS A 500 -60.59 -14.16 -25.07
C LYS A 500 -60.37 -14.67 -23.66
N GLU A 501 -59.23 -14.34 -23.06
CA GLU A 501 -58.89 -14.69 -21.68
C GLU A 501 -59.91 -14.08 -20.70
N SER A 502 -60.32 -12.83 -20.92
CA SER A 502 -61.38 -12.14 -20.15
C SER A 502 -62.81 -12.70 -20.36
N ASN A 503 -63.04 -13.56 -21.35
CA ASN A 503 -64.32 -14.25 -21.59
C ASN A 503 -64.24 -15.75 -21.22
N HIS A 504 -63.18 -16.17 -20.53
CA HIS A 504 -62.99 -17.52 -19.97
C HIS A 504 -62.82 -17.51 -18.44
N VAL A 505 -63.25 -16.41 -17.80
CA VAL A 505 -63.40 -16.20 -16.35
C VAL A 505 -64.85 -15.85 -16.04
#